data_AF-A0A7W1UJ13-F1
#
_entry.id   AF-A0A7W1UJ13-F1
#
_cell.length_a   1.000
_cell.length_b   1.000
_cell.length_c   1.000
_cell.angle_alpha   90.00
_cell.angle_beta   90.00
_cell.angle_gamma   90.00
#
_symmetry.space_group_name_H-M   'P 1'
#
loop_
_entity.id
_entity.type
_entity.pdbx_description
1 polymer ?
#
loop_
_entity_poly.entity_id
_entity_poly.type
_entity_poly.pdbx_seq_one_letter_code
_entity_poly.pdbx_strand_id
1 'polypeptide(L)'
;MGSLIPEPIHSASDETHGVTHVLALPASLNAHAIDALAARFAEVPGDERLLVDASQVRSADPFGMPGLLVLGQAASEGRDRPVLVLPETRVGATRFADMEVDGAAREVFAFEPSRWNRSTGGWGPITPLRSHEDVLRLIDGLSERAGEILMETVGYRGTDAILFLMVFRRSART
;
A
#
# COMPACT_ATOMS: atom_id res chain seq x y z
N MET A 1 -25.64 44.29 -38.24
CA MET A 1 -25.10 42.93 -38.44
C MET A 1 -23.58 43.07 -38.41
N GLY A 2 -22.84 42.83 -37.34
CA GLY A 2 -23.00 41.93 -36.19
C GLY A 2 -21.63 41.24 -36.03
N SER A 3 -20.63 42.02 -35.62
CA SER A 3 -19.23 41.59 -35.50
C SER A 3 -19.06 40.66 -34.30
N LEU A 4 -18.71 39.40 -34.54
CA LEU A 4 -18.36 38.41 -33.53
C LEU A 4 -16.92 38.65 -33.05
N ILE A 5 -16.78 39.38 -31.95
CA ILE A 5 -15.59 39.32 -31.10
C ILE A 5 -15.86 38.20 -30.09
N PRO A 6 -15.05 37.14 -29.99
CA PRO A 6 -15.18 36.21 -28.88
C PRO A 6 -14.61 36.88 -27.62
N GLU A 7 -15.46 36.97 -26.59
CA GLU A 7 -15.04 37.39 -25.25
C GLU A 7 -13.96 36.45 -24.69
N PRO A 8 -12.99 36.99 -23.92
CA PRO A 8 -12.05 36.15 -23.19
C PRO A 8 -12.81 35.45 -22.05
N ILE A 9 -12.78 34.12 -22.06
CA ILE A 9 -13.32 33.29 -20.98
C ILE A 9 -12.43 33.54 -19.75
N HIS A 10 -12.91 34.38 -18.84
CA HIS A 10 -12.37 34.49 -17.49
C HIS A 10 -12.80 33.25 -16.70
N SER A 11 -12.06 32.16 -16.85
CA SER A 11 -12.22 30.98 -16.01
C SER A 11 -11.46 31.23 -14.71
N ALA A 12 -12.19 31.70 -13.70
CA ALA A 12 -11.76 31.69 -12.32
C ALA A 12 -11.48 30.24 -11.90
N SER A 13 -10.20 29.95 -11.70
CA SER A 13 -9.61 29.05 -10.70
C SER A 13 -8.12 29.09 -10.96
N ASP A 14 -7.50 30.20 -10.57
CA ASP A 14 -6.07 30.25 -10.29
C ASP A 14 -5.85 29.34 -9.07
N GLU A 15 -5.83 28.02 -9.32
CA GLU A 15 -5.32 27.07 -8.35
C GLU A 15 -3.87 27.45 -8.17
N THR A 16 -3.55 28.03 -7.01
CA THR A 16 -2.19 28.28 -6.58
C THR A 16 -1.40 26.99 -6.80
N HIS A 17 -0.63 26.92 -7.89
CA HIS A 17 0.30 25.83 -8.13
C HIS A 17 1.48 26.07 -7.18
N GLY A 18 1.22 25.89 -5.88
CA GLY A 18 2.25 25.80 -4.88
C GLY A 18 3.17 24.66 -5.30
N VAL A 19 4.48 24.91 -5.20
CA VAL A 19 5.49 23.91 -5.52
C VAL A 19 5.16 22.64 -4.71
N THR A 20 5.03 21.52 -5.42
CA THR A 20 4.71 20.23 -4.82
C THR A 20 5.96 19.38 -4.84
N HIS A 21 6.50 19.07 -3.67
CA HIS A 21 7.64 18.19 -3.53
C HIS A 21 7.18 16.74 -3.60
N VAL A 22 7.83 15.95 -4.45
CA VAL A 22 7.55 14.51 -4.57
C VAL A 22 8.57 13.71 -3.75
N LEU A 23 8.08 12.97 -2.77
CA LEU A 23 8.87 12.03 -1.97
C LEU A 23 8.57 10.61 -2.46
N ALA A 24 9.39 10.12 -3.38
CA ALA A 24 9.27 8.76 -3.91
C ALA A 24 9.69 7.72 -2.85
N LEU A 25 8.79 6.79 -2.58
CA LEU A 25 9.04 5.66 -1.69
C LEU A 25 9.91 4.59 -2.37
N PRO A 26 10.80 3.92 -1.62
CA PRO A 26 11.59 2.83 -2.15
C PRO A 26 10.72 1.61 -2.46
N ALA A 27 11.15 0.80 -3.42
CA ALA A 27 10.39 -0.38 -3.86
C ALA A 27 10.13 -1.42 -2.74
N SER A 28 10.96 -1.43 -1.71
CA SER A 28 10.76 -2.21 -0.48
C SER A 28 10.73 -1.26 0.71
N LEU A 29 9.58 -1.17 1.36
CA LEU A 29 9.38 -0.36 2.55
C LEU A 29 9.66 -1.21 3.80
N ASN A 30 10.85 -1.05 4.38
CA ASN A 30 11.32 -1.73 5.58
C ASN A 30 11.90 -0.73 6.59
N ALA A 31 12.28 -1.20 7.79
CA ALA A 31 12.83 -0.32 8.83
C ALA A 31 13.99 0.57 8.36
N HIS A 32 14.96 0.00 7.63
CA HIS A 32 16.11 0.77 7.10
C HIS A 32 15.70 1.80 6.05
N ALA A 33 14.71 1.47 5.23
CA ALA A 33 14.17 2.38 4.23
C ALA A 33 13.51 3.61 4.87
N ILE A 34 12.92 3.47 6.05
CA ILE A 34 12.30 4.58 6.78
C ILE A 34 13.35 5.59 7.25
N ASP A 35 14.49 5.15 7.76
CA ASP A 35 15.56 6.07 8.18
C ASP A 35 16.05 6.92 6.99
N ALA A 36 16.29 6.28 5.85
CA ALA A 36 16.68 6.97 4.62
C ALA A 36 15.58 7.92 4.11
N LEU A 37 14.31 7.53 4.25
CA LEU A 37 13.17 8.34 3.87
C LEU A 37 13.01 9.57 4.78
N ALA A 38 13.25 9.42 6.08
CA ALA A 38 13.22 10.51 7.04
C ALA A 38 14.31 11.55 6.75
N ALA A 39 15.52 11.10 6.40
CA ALA A 39 16.60 11.99 5.97
C ALA A 39 16.21 12.80 4.72
N ARG A 40 15.61 12.16 3.71
CA ARG A 40 15.11 12.84 2.51
C ARG A 40 13.95 13.79 2.81
N PHE A 41 13.08 13.42 3.75
CA PHE A 41 12.00 14.28 4.19
C PHE A 41 12.52 15.56 4.88
N ALA A 42 13.61 15.47 5.66
CA ALA A 42 14.22 16.64 6.29
C ALA A 42 14.77 17.68 5.31
N GLU A 43 15.02 17.29 4.05
CA GLU A 43 15.45 18.20 2.97
C GLU A 43 14.26 18.91 2.30
N VAL A 44 13.02 18.50 2.56
CA VAL A 44 11.83 19.08 1.95
C VAL A 44 11.47 20.41 2.63
N PRO A 45 11.32 21.51 1.88
CA PRO A 45 10.86 22.78 2.42
C PRO A 45 9.48 22.67 3.09
N GLY A 46 9.31 23.36 4.22
CA GLY A 46 8.09 23.25 5.04
C GLY A 46 6.87 23.96 4.46
N ASP A 47 7.05 24.86 3.49
CA ASP A 47 6.02 25.63 2.81
C ASP A 47 5.47 24.96 1.53
N GLU A 48 6.07 23.84 1.12
CA GLU A 48 5.68 23.10 -0.07
C GLU A 48 4.69 21.97 0.23
N ARG A 49 3.78 21.73 -0.71
CA ARG A 49 2.89 20.56 -0.65
C ARG A 49 3.71 19.29 -0.80
N LEU A 50 3.40 18.25 -0.03
CA LEU A 50 4.09 16.98 -0.12
C LEU A 50 3.22 15.92 -0.82
N LEU A 51 3.74 15.36 -1.90
CA LEU A 51 3.24 14.14 -2.53
C LEU A 51 4.14 12.96 -2.16
N VAL A 52 3.60 11.97 -1.47
CA VAL A 52 4.28 10.71 -1.14
C VAL A 52 3.89 9.69 -2.19
N ASP A 53 4.87 9.29 -3.02
CA ASP A 53 4.62 8.39 -4.15
C ASP A 53 4.97 6.94 -3.80
N ALA A 54 3.95 6.10 -3.61
CA ALA A 54 4.08 4.67 -3.39
C ALA A 54 3.92 3.82 -4.65
N SER A 55 3.79 4.42 -5.84
CA SER A 55 3.50 3.71 -7.10
C SER A 55 4.45 2.55 -7.38
N GLN A 56 5.73 2.72 -7.03
CA GLN A 56 6.81 1.75 -7.22
C GLN A 56 7.01 0.77 -6.06
N VAL A 57 6.22 0.89 -4.99
CA VAL A 57 6.31 -0.01 -3.83
C VAL A 57 5.77 -1.39 -4.20
N ARG A 58 6.59 -2.42 -3.98
CA ARG A 58 6.26 -3.82 -4.25
C ARG A 58 6.06 -4.62 -2.97
N SER A 59 6.74 -4.23 -1.89
CA SER A 59 6.65 -4.88 -0.60
C SER A 59 6.73 -3.86 0.54
N ALA A 60 5.95 -4.08 1.59
CA ALA A 60 6.06 -3.34 2.84
C ALA A 60 6.00 -4.30 4.02
N ASP A 61 7.00 -4.23 4.90
CA ASP A 61 7.08 -5.08 6.08
C ASP A 61 6.25 -4.50 7.25
N PRO A 62 6.11 -5.23 8.38
CA PRO A 62 5.38 -4.74 9.54
C PRO A 62 5.94 -3.47 10.20
N PHE A 63 7.20 -3.11 9.95
CA PHE A 63 7.87 -1.95 10.56
C PHE A 63 7.86 -0.73 9.66
N GLY A 64 7.92 -0.92 8.35
CA GLY A 64 7.88 0.15 7.35
C GLY A 64 6.54 0.89 7.35
N MET A 65 5.44 0.19 7.61
CA MET A 65 4.09 0.77 7.60
C MET A 65 3.87 1.78 8.74
N PRO A 66 4.14 1.45 10.02
CA PRO A 66 4.13 2.45 11.10
C PRO A 66 5.09 3.62 10.86
N GLY A 67 6.28 3.36 10.31
CA GLY A 67 7.23 4.42 9.97
C GLY A 67 6.69 5.42 8.96
N LEU A 68 5.95 4.94 7.96
CA LEU A 68 5.27 5.80 6.99
C LEU A 68 4.17 6.66 7.64
N LEU A 69 3.39 6.10 8.57
CA LEU A 69 2.38 6.87 9.31
C LEU A 69 3.02 7.97 10.16
N VAL A 70 4.11 7.67 10.86
CA VAL A 70 4.88 8.66 11.64
C VAL A 70 5.39 9.77 10.72
N LEU A 71 5.94 9.42 9.56
CA LEU A 71 6.41 10.40 8.59
C LEU A 71 5.27 11.27 8.06
N GLY A 72 4.12 10.68 7.74
CA GLY A 72 2.94 11.42 7.31
C GLY A 72 2.40 12.37 8.38
N GLN A 73 2.49 11.97 9.66
CA GLN A 73 2.03 12.80 10.77
C GLN A 73 2.97 13.98 10.99
N ALA A 74 4.28 13.73 11.04
CA ALA A 74 5.29 14.79 11.05
C ALA A 74 5.15 15.71 9.83
N ALA A 75 4.80 15.13 8.68
CA ALA A 75 4.52 15.88 7.47
C ALA A 75 3.24 16.72 7.54
N SER A 76 2.28 16.41 8.40
CA SER A 76 1.07 17.22 8.56
C SER A 76 1.28 18.35 9.58
N GLU A 77 2.34 18.26 10.39
CA GLU A 77 2.70 19.30 11.35
C GLU A 77 3.36 20.48 10.61
N GLY A 78 2.58 21.53 10.36
CA GLY A 78 3.07 22.78 9.78
C GLY A 78 2.75 22.98 8.29
N ARG A 79 2.04 22.04 7.65
CA ARG A 79 1.55 22.18 6.27
C ARG A 79 0.24 21.41 6.04
N ASP A 80 -0.30 21.56 4.83
CA ASP A 80 -1.45 20.76 4.37
C ASP A 80 -1.13 19.26 4.45
N ARG A 81 -2.19 18.45 4.63
CA ARG A 81 -2.07 17.00 4.72
C ARG A 81 -1.36 16.43 3.48
N PRO A 82 -0.32 15.60 3.62
CA PRO A 82 0.37 15.01 2.50
C PRO A 82 -0.55 14.11 1.68
N VAL A 83 -0.39 14.15 0.36
CA VAL A 83 -1.12 13.26 -0.56
C VAL A 83 -0.33 11.98 -0.74
N LEU A 84 -0.95 10.83 -0.51
CA LEU A 84 -0.37 9.51 -0.72
C LEU A 84 -0.91 8.90 -2.01
N VAL A 85 0.00 8.64 -2.95
CA VAL A 85 -0.28 7.84 -4.15
C VAL A 85 -0.09 6.38 -3.79
N LEU A 86 -1.14 5.58 -3.96
CA LEU A 86 -1.12 4.15 -3.63
C LEU A 86 -0.29 3.33 -4.64
N PRO A 87 0.26 2.17 -4.23
CA PRO A 87 1.01 1.30 -5.14
C PRO A 87 0.18 0.83 -6.34
N GLU A 88 0.82 0.74 -7.50
CA GLU A 88 0.19 0.20 -8.71
C GLU A 88 0.08 -1.34 -8.67
N THR A 89 0.98 -1.99 -7.92
CA THR A 89 1.00 -3.44 -7.83
C THR A 89 -0.03 -3.96 -6.82
N ARG A 90 -0.74 -5.04 -7.18
CA ARG A 90 -1.72 -5.67 -6.29
C ARG A 90 -1.13 -6.11 -4.94
N VAL A 91 0.12 -6.60 -4.94
CA VAL A 91 0.81 -7.04 -3.71
C VAL A 91 1.09 -5.86 -2.79
N GLY A 92 1.60 -4.74 -3.35
CA GLY A 92 1.76 -3.50 -2.59
C GLY A 92 0.43 -2.95 -2.09
N ALA A 93 -0.58 -2.85 -2.97
CA ALA A 93 -1.89 -2.31 -2.64
C ALA A 93 -2.58 -3.06 -1.50
N THR A 94 -2.50 -4.39 -1.45
CA THR A 94 -3.03 -5.19 -0.34
C THR A 94 -2.49 -4.73 1.01
N ARG A 95 -1.18 -4.47 1.10
CA ARG A 95 -0.55 -4.11 2.38
C ARG A 95 -0.95 -2.71 2.84
N PHE A 96 -1.21 -1.80 1.91
CA PHE A 96 -1.73 -0.46 2.20
C PHE A 96 -3.22 -0.50 2.55
N ALA A 97 -3.99 -1.40 1.93
CA ALA A 97 -5.39 -1.63 2.28
C ALA A 97 -5.54 -2.08 3.74
N ASP A 98 -4.62 -2.91 4.26
CA ASP A 98 -4.62 -3.27 5.69
C ASP A 98 -4.53 -2.03 6.61
N MET A 99 -3.76 -0.99 6.24
CA MET A 99 -3.71 0.26 7.03
C MET A 99 -4.98 1.10 6.92
N GLU A 100 -5.72 0.97 5.82
CA GLU A 100 -6.98 1.68 5.62
C GLU A 100 -8.16 1.03 6.36
N VAL A 101 -8.11 -0.28 6.64
CA VAL A 101 -9.12 -0.99 7.44
C VAL A 101 -9.20 -0.39 8.85
N ASP A 102 -8.06 0.00 9.41
CA ASP A 102 -7.96 0.60 10.74
C ASP A 102 -8.06 2.15 10.72
N GLY A 103 -8.30 2.77 9.57
CA GLY A 103 -8.60 4.20 9.43
C GLY A 103 -7.43 5.17 9.66
N ALA A 104 -6.39 4.77 10.39
CA ALA A 104 -5.24 5.62 10.76
C ALA A 104 -4.58 6.31 9.56
N ALA A 105 -4.46 5.62 8.43
CA ALA A 105 -3.87 6.19 7.23
C ALA A 105 -4.69 7.38 6.66
N ARG A 106 -6.01 7.38 6.84
CA ARG A 106 -6.91 8.48 6.41
C ARG A 106 -6.92 9.68 7.35
N GLU A 107 -6.42 9.52 8.57
CA GLU A 107 -6.20 10.65 9.47
C GLU A 107 -4.92 11.41 9.11
N VAL A 108 -3.96 10.70 8.53
CA VAL A 108 -2.61 11.23 8.25
C VAL A 108 -2.43 11.64 6.79
N PHE A 109 -3.03 10.92 5.83
CA PHE A 109 -2.86 11.16 4.41
C PHE A 109 -4.18 11.55 3.72
N ALA A 110 -4.08 12.44 2.74
CA ALA A 110 -5.06 12.55 1.68
C ALA A 110 -4.74 11.49 0.63
N PHE A 111 -5.75 10.85 0.04
CA PHE A 111 -5.53 9.80 -0.95
C PHE A 111 -5.93 10.30 -2.33
N GLU A 112 -5.06 10.10 -3.30
CA GLU A 112 -5.43 10.18 -4.70
C GLU A 112 -6.42 9.04 -5.00
N PRO A 113 -7.53 9.26 -5.73
CA PRO A 113 -8.46 8.20 -6.08
C PRO A 113 -7.76 7.10 -6.90
N SER A 114 -7.36 6.02 -6.24
CA SER A 114 -6.75 4.87 -6.89
C SER A 114 -7.79 4.08 -7.69
N ARG A 115 -7.40 3.60 -8.87
CA ARG A 115 -8.19 2.69 -9.72
C ARG A 115 -8.46 1.33 -9.05
N TRP A 116 -7.80 1.04 -7.94
CA TRP A 116 -7.91 -0.21 -7.18
C TRP A 116 -8.90 -0.15 -6.00
N ASN A 117 -9.88 0.76 -6.03
CA ASN A 117 -11.02 0.81 -5.09
C ASN A 117 -12.01 -0.37 -5.28
N ARG A 118 -11.50 -1.59 -5.34
CA ARG A 118 -12.29 -2.82 -5.19
C ARG A 118 -11.48 -3.81 -4.40
N SER A 119 -11.66 -3.74 -3.07
CA SER A 119 -11.71 -4.90 -2.19
C SER A 119 -10.89 -6.10 -2.65
N THR A 120 -9.57 -5.97 -2.73
CA THR A 120 -8.71 -7.13 -2.87
C THR A 120 -8.44 -7.61 -1.47
N GLY A 121 -9.23 -8.62 -1.06
CA GLY A 121 -9.07 -9.33 0.21
C GLY A 121 -7.60 -9.57 0.48
N GLY A 122 -7.09 -8.88 1.50
CA GLY A 122 -5.76 -9.09 1.99
C GLY A 122 -5.62 -10.50 2.51
N TRP A 123 -4.37 -10.93 2.69
CA TRP A 123 -4.09 -12.08 3.50
C TRP A 123 -4.91 -11.98 4.78
N GLY A 124 -5.54 -13.09 5.18
CA GLY A 124 -6.45 -13.12 6.31
C GLY A 124 -5.83 -12.49 7.57
N PRO A 125 -6.66 -12.19 8.59
CA PRO A 125 -6.23 -11.49 9.80
C PRO A 125 -4.90 -12.03 10.32
N ILE A 126 -3.99 -11.11 10.68
CA ILE A 126 -2.71 -11.44 11.34
C ILE A 126 -3.05 -12.38 12.50
N THR A 127 -2.74 -13.67 12.33
CA THR A 127 -3.11 -14.69 13.30
C THR A 127 -2.07 -14.64 14.41
N PRO A 128 -2.42 -14.21 15.64
CA PRO A 128 -1.46 -14.17 16.72
C PRO A 128 -1.03 -15.60 17.06
N LEU A 129 0.26 -15.90 16.90
CA LEU A 129 0.84 -17.18 17.28
C LEU A 129 1.17 -17.14 18.77
N ARG A 130 0.38 -17.84 19.59
CA ARG A 130 0.61 -17.93 21.05
C ARG A 130 1.15 -19.30 21.46
N SER A 131 1.06 -20.28 20.57
CA SER A 131 1.47 -21.65 20.80
C SER A 131 1.89 -22.34 19.51
N HIS A 132 2.54 -23.49 19.64
CA HIS A 132 2.87 -24.34 18.50
C HIS A 132 1.61 -24.89 17.78
N GLU A 133 0.50 -25.04 18.50
CA GLU A 133 -0.79 -25.49 17.93
C GLU A 133 -1.36 -24.45 16.94
N ASP A 134 -1.16 -23.16 17.21
CA ASP A 134 -1.60 -22.08 16.31
C ASP A 134 -0.88 -22.13 14.97
N VAL A 135 0.41 -22.50 14.98
CA VAL A 135 1.21 -22.69 13.76
C VAL A 135 0.67 -23.84 12.93
N LEU A 136 0.35 -24.96 13.56
CA LEU A 136 -0.20 -26.14 12.87
C LEU A 136 -1.57 -25.85 12.25
N ARG A 137 -2.46 -25.15 12.98
CA ARG A 137 -3.76 -24.70 12.47
C ARG A 137 -3.62 -23.78 11.25
N LEU A 138 -2.66 -22.85 11.29
CA LEU A 138 -2.41 -21.92 10.19
C LEU A 138 -1.87 -22.64 8.95
N ILE A 139 -0.96 -23.60 9.13
CA ILE A 139 -0.43 -24.43 8.04
C ILE A 139 -1.54 -25.25 7.38
N ASP A 140 -2.41 -25.86 8.18
CA ASP A 140 -3.53 -26.66 7.66
C ASP A 140 -4.50 -25.78 6.84
N GLY A 141 -4.88 -24.60 7.35
CA GLY A 141 -5.74 -23.65 6.62
C GLY A 141 -5.09 -23.06 5.36
N LEU A 142 -3.78 -22.79 5.39
CA LEU A 142 -3.03 -22.34 4.22
C LEU A 142 -2.96 -23.43 3.14
N SER A 143 -2.79 -24.69 3.55
CA SER A 143 -2.72 -25.83 2.64
C SER A 143 -4.06 -26.09 1.95
N GLU A 144 -5.16 -25.99 2.68
CA GLU A 144 -6.52 -26.12 2.13
C GLU A 144 -6.78 -25.04 1.06
N ARG A 145 -6.50 -23.78 1.41
CA ARG A 145 -6.70 -22.64 0.50
C ARG A 145 -5.78 -22.66 -0.72
N ALA A 146 -4.53 -23.11 -0.55
CA ALA A 146 -3.61 -23.31 -1.67
C ALA A 146 -4.12 -24.40 -2.61
N GLY A 147 -4.72 -25.48 -2.08
CA GLY A 147 -5.35 -26.54 -2.86
C GLY A 147 -6.49 -26.02 -3.73
N GLU A 148 -7.43 -25.27 -3.14
CA GLU A 148 -8.53 -24.62 -3.87
C GLU A 148 -8.01 -23.73 -5.00
N ILE A 149 -7.04 -22.86 -4.73
CA ILE A 149 -6.48 -21.94 -5.74
C ILE A 149 -5.77 -22.70 -6.87
N LEU A 150 -4.95 -23.70 -6.54
CA LEU A 150 -4.20 -24.48 -7.53
C LEU A 150 -5.14 -25.25 -8.46
N MET A 151 -6.23 -25.81 -7.91
CA MET A 151 -7.20 -26.59 -8.68
C MET A 151 -8.19 -25.71 -9.46
N GLU A 152 -8.76 -24.68 -8.84
CA GLU A 152 -9.81 -23.86 -9.46
C GLU A 152 -9.27 -22.71 -10.31
N THR A 153 -8.17 -22.08 -9.91
CA THR A 153 -7.68 -20.85 -10.55
C THR A 153 -6.51 -21.12 -11.50
N VAL A 154 -5.59 -22.00 -11.12
CA VAL A 154 -4.35 -22.27 -11.89
C VAL A 154 -4.52 -23.47 -12.83
N GLY A 155 -5.57 -24.27 -12.66
CA GLY A 155 -5.89 -25.40 -13.56
C GLY A 155 -4.95 -26.60 -13.41
N TYR A 156 -4.30 -26.76 -12.26
CA TYR A 156 -3.51 -27.96 -11.99
C TYR A 156 -4.41 -29.20 -11.98
N ARG A 157 -3.93 -30.31 -12.57
CA ARG A 157 -4.58 -31.61 -12.41
C ARG A 157 -4.51 -32.01 -10.93
N GLY A 158 -5.59 -32.59 -10.40
CA GLY A 158 -5.70 -32.89 -8.96
C GLY A 158 -4.53 -33.70 -8.38
N THR A 159 -3.90 -34.56 -9.18
CA THR A 159 -2.72 -35.35 -8.77
C THR A 159 -1.48 -34.48 -8.53
N ASP A 160 -1.28 -33.43 -9.32
CA ASP A 160 -0.11 -32.54 -9.21
C ASP A 160 -0.27 -31.54 -8.05
N ALA A 161 -1.50 -31.08 -7.80
CA ALA A 161 -1.82 -30.26 -6.64
C ALA A 161 -1.59 -31.02 -5.31
N ILE A 162 -1.94 -32.31 -5.26
CA ILE A 162 -1.72 -33.17 -4.09
C ILE A 162 -0.21 -33.32 -3.80
N LEU A 163 0.62 -33.54 -4.82
CA LEU A 163 2.07 -33.66 -4.65
C LEU A 163 2.70 -32.37 -4.12
N PHE A 164 2.29 -31.22 -4.65
CA PHE A 164 2.74 -29.91 -4.17
C PHE A 164 2.38 -29.71 -2.69
N LEU A 165 1.13 -29.97 -2.31
CA LEU A 165 0.66 -29.83 -0.93
C LEU A 165 1.37 -30.79 0.03
N MET A 166 1.67 -32.03 -0.41
CA MET A 166 2.38 -33.01 0.41
C MET A 166 3.82 -32.56 0.72
N VAL A 167 4.53 -32.02 -0.28
CA VAL A 167 5.89 -31.48 -0.09
C VAL A 167 5.87 -30.24 0.82
N PHE A 168 4.92 -29.34 0.59
CA PHE A 168 4.75 -28.13 1.40
C PHE A 168 4.50 -28.46 2.88
N ARG A 169 3.57 -29.40 3.17
CA ARG A 169 3.24 -29.82 4.54
C ARG A 169 4.40 -30.54 5.24
N ARG A 170 5.23 -31.27 4.50
CA ARG A 170 6.44 -31.91 5.04
C ARG A 170 7.50 -30.87 5.43
N SER A 171 7.69 -29.84 4.62
CA SER A 171 8.66 -28.78 4.89
C SER A 171 8.31 -27.98 6.14
N ALA A 172 7.02 -27.80 6.43
CA ALA A 172 6.55 -26.98 7.56
C ALA A 172 6.57 -27.69 8.93
N ARG A 173 6.94 -28.99 8.98
CA ARG A 173 7.04 -29.80 10.22
C ARG A 173 8.48 -30.04 10.70
N THR A 174 9.47 -29.52 9.98
CA THR A 174 10.90 -29.60 10.32
C THR A 174 11.33 -28.29 10.96
#